data_AF-A0A379V0L1-F1
#
_entry.id   AF-A0A379V0L1-F1
#
_cell.length_a   1.000
_cell.length_b   1.000
_cell.length_c   1.000
_cell.angle_alpha   90.00
_cell.angle_beta   90.00
_cell.angle_gamma   90.00
#
_symmetry.space_group_name_H-M   'P 1'
#
loop_
_entity.id
_entity.type
_entity.pdbx_description
1 polymer ?
#
loop_
_entity_poly.entity_id
_entity_poly.type
_entity_poly.pdbx_seq_one_letter_code
_entity_poly.pdbx_strand_id
1 'polypeptide(L)'
;MGPSDAPSPCCAGGPLRNAPAWLLEDAKGLFHATIRDAWAPDGADGFVYSVDWDGKPIVRERVRWPIVEAMGTAYALYTLTGDSQYEEWYQKWWDYCIKYLMDYEMVPGGKSWTPITK
;
A
#
# COMPACT_ATOMS: atom_id res chain seq x y z
N MET A 1 -21.32 0.48 33.16
CA MET A 1 -20.53 1.50 32.44
C MET A 1 -19.07 1.32 32.83
N GLY A 2 -18.31 0.56 32.05
CA GLY A 2 -16.86 0.45 32.21
C GLY A 2 -16.17 1.60 31.47
N PRO A 3 -14.96 2.02 31.88
CA PRO A 3 -14.21 3.04 31.15
C PRO A 3 -13.50 2.37 29.97
N SER A 4 -14.01 2.51 28.74
CA SER A 4 -13.38 1.92 27.54
C SER A 4 -12.99 2.93 26.45
N ASP A 5 -13.06 4.23 26.70
CA ASP A 5 -12.69 5.26 25.71
C ASP A 5 -11.32 5.88 26.00
N ALA A 6 -10.34 5.06 26.39
CA ALA A 6 -8.94 5.48 26.36
C ALA A 6 -8.41 5.24 24.94
N PRO A 7 -7.95 6.27 24.21
CA PRO A 7 -7.29 6.06 22.92
C PRO A 7 -6.07 5.15 23.12
N SER A 8 -5.89 4.20 22.20
CA SER A 8 -4.74 3.28 22.22
C SER A 8 -3.43 4.06 22.32
N PRO A 9 -2.44 3.57 23.10
CA PRO A 9 -1.21 4.31 23.43
C PRO A 9 -0.32 4.62 22.21
N CYS A 10 -0.59 3.99 21.07
CA CYS A 10 0.05 4.29 19.79
C CYS A 10 -0.22 5.74 19.33
N CYS A 11 -1.37 6.29 19.69
CA CYS A 11 -1.83 7.62 19.25
C CYS A 11 -1.48 8.72 20.25
N ALA A 12 -0.91 8.39 21.41
CA ALA A 12 -0.54 9.33 22.45
C ALA A 12 0.94 9.75 22.32
N GLY A 13 1.21 10.70 21.42
CA GLY A 13 2.35 11.62 21.58
C GLY A 13 3.77 11.05 21.39
N GLY A 14 4.01 10.30 20.32
CA GLY A 14 5.38 10.00 19.83
C GLY A 14 6.02 11.19 19.06
N PRO A 15 7.33 11.15 18.75
CA PRO A 15 8.21 12.30 18.47
C PRO A 15 7.94 13.11 17.18
N LEU A 16 6.78 12.96 16.54
CA LEU A 16 6.45 13.62 15.27
C LEU A 16 6.20 15.13 15.38
N ARG A 17 6.19 15.72 16.58
CA ARG A 17 5.91 17.16 16.75
C ARG A 17 6.92 18.09 16.04
N ASN A 18 8.10 17.58 15.65
CA ASN A 18 9.12 18.35 14.94
C ASN A 18 9.75 17.57 13.77
N ALA A 19 8.95 16.78 13.02
CA ALA A 19 9.45 16.17 11.79
C ALA A 19 9.75 17.28 10.76
N PRO A 20 10.94 17.31 10.13
CA PRO A 20 11.21 18.29 9.08
C PRO A 20 10.27 18.08 7.89
N ALA A 21 9.84 19.18 7.27
CA ALA A 21 8.80 19.17 6.23
C ALA A 21 9.11 18.24 5.04
N TRP A 22 10.39 18.07 4.70
CA TRP A 22 10.82 17.20 3.59
C TRP A 22 10.39 15.73 3.78
N LEU A 23 10.22 15.24 5.01
CA LEU A 23 9.78 13.86 5.23
C LEU A 23 8.37 13.61 4.67
N LEU A 24 7.45 14.55 4.89
CA LEU A 24 6.09 14.43 4.38
C LEU A 24 6.04 14.68 2.87
N GLU A 25 6.80 15.66 2.39
CA GLU A 25 6.83 15.99 0.96
C GLU A 25 7.45 14.85 0.13
N ASP A 26 8.55 14.27 0.59
CA ASP A 26 9.19 13.13 -0.07
C ASP A 26 8.32 11.87 0.02
N ALA A 27 7.64 11.63 1.15
CA ALA A 27 6.72 10.50 1.28
C ALA A 27 5.55 10.59 0.27
N LYS A 28 4.95 11.78 0.11
CA LYS A 28 3.94 12.02 -0.93
C LYS A 28 4.53 11.83 -2.32
N GLY A 29 5.72 12.37 -2.57
CA GLY A 29 6.43 12.25 -3.85
C GLY A 29 6.66 10.79 -4.25
N LEU A 30 7.17 9.97 -3.33
CA LEU A 30 7.39 8.54 -3.54
C LEU A 30 6.08 7.79 -3.80
N PHE A 31 5.03 8.09 -3.04
CA PHE A 31 3.71 7.49 -3.24
C PHE A 31 3.15 7.78 -4.64
N HIS A 32 3.15 9.06 -5.05
CA HIS A 32 2.65 9.47 -6.36
C HIS A 32 3.51 8.95 -7.51
N ALA A 33 4.83 8.91 -7.36
CA ALA A 33 5.74 8.33 -8.34
C ALA A 33 5.49 6.82 -8.53
N THR A 34 5.28 6.09 -7.42
CA THR A 34 4.96 4.65 -7.45
C THR A 34 3.67 4.38 -8.22
N ILE A 35 2.64 5.19 -8.01
CA ILE A 35 1.39 5.08 -8.78
C ILE A 35 1.62 5.41 -10.25
N ARG A 36 2.32 6.50 -10.55
CA ARG A 36 2.58 6.98 -11.92
C ARG A 36 3.27 5.91 -12.78
N ASP A 37 4.32 5.30 -12.26
CA ASP A 37 5.19 4.43 -13.06
C ASP A 37 4.80 2.96 -12.96
N ALA A 38 4.25 2.52 -11.82
CA ALA A 38 4.09 1.10 -11.55
C ALA A 38 2.63 0.62 -11.42
N TRP A 39 1.63 1.49 -11.19
CA TRP A 39 0.23 1.07 -11.10
C TRP A 39 -0.45 1.00 -12.47
N ALA A 40 -0.87 -0.20 -12.88
CA ALA A 40 -1.55 -0.45 -14.16
C ALA A 40 -0.88 0.10 -15.44
N PRO A 41 0.47 0.13 -15.57
CA PRO A 41 1.15 0.78 -16.69
C PRO A 41 1.07 0.00 -18.02
N ASP A 42 0.62 -1.26 -17.97
CA ASP A 42 0.57 -2.19 -19.12
C ASP A 42 -0.86 -2.58 -19.52
N GLY A 43 -1.87 -1.87 -19.02
CA GLY A 43 -3.29 -2.08 -19.35
C GLY A 43 -4.03 -3.06 -18.43
N ALA A 44 -3.38 -3.61 -17.40
CA ALA A 44 -4.01 -4.43 -16.38
C ALA A 44 -3.70 -3.92 -14.97
N ASP A 45 -4.70 -3.96 -14.07
CA ASP A 45 -4.52 -3.52 -12.68
C ASP A 45 -3.39 -4.26 -11.94
N GLY A 46 -2.82 -3.58 -10.94
CA GLY A 46 -1.74 -4.11 -10.11
C GLY A 46 -0.41 -3.40 -10.33
N PHE A 47 0.49 -3.57 -9.36
CA PHE A 47 1.85 -3.03 -9.43
C PHE A 47 2.78 -3.97 -10.20
N VAL A 48 3.48 -3.44 -11.20
CA VAL A 48 4.64 -4.13 -11.79
C VAL A 48 5.79 -4.14 -10.80
N TYR A 49 6.68 -5.12 -10.90
CA TYR A 49 7.75 -5.32 -9.92
C TYR A 49 8.92 -4.32 -10.10
N SER A 50 9.26 -3.95 -11.33
CA SER A 50 10.32 -2.97 -11.58
C SER A 50 10.09 -2.13 -12.84
N VAL A 51 10.65 -0.93 -12.82
CA VAL A 51 10.67 0.04 -13.93
C VAL A 51 12.11 0.50 -14.20
N ASP A 52 12.37 0.99 -15.41
CA ASP A 52 13.62 1.69 -15.73
C ASP A 52 13.60 3.14 -15.22
N TRP A 53 14.68 3.88 -15.52
CA TRP A 53 14.82 5.29 -15.13
C TRP A 53 13.83 6.23 -15.83
N ASP A 54 13.23 5.82 -16.95
CA ASP A 54 12.16 6.56 -17.65
C ASP A 54 10.76 6.20 -17.12
N GLY A 55 10.67 5.29 -16.14
CA GLY A 55 9.39 4.79 -15.61
C GLY A 55 8.76 3.69 -16.47
N LYS A 56 9.48 3.08 -17.42
CA LYS A 56 8.94 2.00 -18.27
C LYS A 56 9.05 0.66 -17.54
N PRO A 57 7.97 -0.16 -17.48
CA PRO A 57 8.01 -1.47 -16.85
C PRO A 57 9.04 -2.43 -17.45
N ILE A 58 9.90 -3.01 -16.61
CA ILE A 58 10.84 -4.08 -16.97
C ILE A 58 10.29 -5.43 -16.55
N VAL A 59 10.11 -5.65 -15.24
CA VAL A 59 9.54 -6.89 -14.67
C VAL A 59 8.08 -6.63 -14.32
N ARG A 60 7.16 -7.31 -15.00
CA ARG A 60 5.72 -7.00 -14.98
C ARG A 60 4.92 -7.87 -14.01
N GLU A 61 5.54 -8.84 -13.39
CA GLU A 61 4.92 -9.74 -12.43
C GLU A 61 4.38 -8.96 -11.23
N ARG A 62 3.17 -9.29 -10.80
CA ARG A 62 2.49 -8.67 -9.65
C ARG A 62 2.92 -9.41 -8.39
N VAL A 63 4.09 -9.05 -7.89
CA VAL A 63 4.53 -9.52 -6.57
C VAL A 63 3.56 -8.98 -5.51
N ARG A 64 3.29 -9.76 -4.46
CA ARG A 64 2.29 -9.40 -3.45
C ARG A 64 2.73 -8.25 -2.53
N TRP A 65 3.99 -8.20 -2.13
CA TRP A 65 4.42 -7.24 -1.11
C TRP A 65 4.33 -5.76 -1.55
N PRO A 66 4.58 -5.36 -2.82
CA PRO A 66 4.47 -3.95 -3.23
C PRO A 66 3.09 -3.36 -3.00
N ILE A 67 2.00 -4.09 -3.29
CA ILE A 67 0.65 -3.56 -3.06
C ILE A 67 0.32 -3.49 -1.56
N VAL A 68 0.84 -4.42 -0.75
CA VAL A 68 0.68 -4.41 0.71
C VAL A 68 1.38 -3.19 1.32
N GLU A 69 2.60 -2.88 0.89
CA GLU A 69 3.34 -1.69 1.35
C GLU A 69 2.69 -0.39 0.85
N ALA A 70 2.16 -0.39 -0.38
CA ALA A 70 1.41 0.76 -0.91
C ALA A 70 0.18 1.06 -0.04
N MET A 71 -0.59 0.04 0.36
CA MET A 71 -1.73 0.18 1.27
C MET A 71 -1.31 0.74 2.64
N GLY A 72 -0.21 0.26 3.21
CA GLY A 72 0.34 0.81 4.46
C GLY A 72 0.74 2.29 4.33
N THR A 73 1.34 2.65 3.20
CA THR A 73 1.72 4.04 2.90
C THR A 73 0.50 4.94 2.71
N ALA A 74 -0.53 4.46 2.00
CA ALA A 74 -1.80 5.18 1.85
C ALA A 74 -2.44 5.46 3.22
N TYR A 75 -2.50 4.47 4.11
CA TYR A 75 -3.04 4.67 5.46
C TYR A 75 -2.21 5.70 6.27
N ALA A 76 -0.88 5.63 6.19
CA ALA A 76 0.00 6.59 6.87
C ALA A 76 -0.20 8.03 6.35
N LEU A 77 -0.26 8.21 5.03
CA LEU A 77 -0.50 9.51 4.41
C LEU A 77 -1.89 10.05 4.72
N TYR A 78 -2.92 9.21 4.68
CA TYR A 78 -4.27 9.58 5.11
C TYR A 78 -4.27 10.08 6.57
N THR A 79 -3.62 9.35 7.47
CA THR A 79 -3.54 9.72 8.90
C THR A 79 -2.84 11.06 9.13
N LEU A 80 -1.80 11.36 8.34
CA LEU A 80 -1.01 12.60 8.48
C LEU A 80 -1.63 13.81 7.79
N THR A 81 -2.41 13.61 6.72
CA THR A 81 -2.91 14.69 5.86
C THR A 81 -4.42 14.91 5.95
N GLY A 82 -5.19 13.87 6.31
CA GLY A 82 -6.65 13.88 6.25
C GLY A 82 -7.23 13.87 4.83
N ASP A 83 -6.41 13.67 3.80
CA ASP A 83 -6.83 13.73 2.40
C ASP A 83 -7.45 12.41 1.93
N SER A 84 -8.73 12.45 1.54
CA SER A 84 -9.50 11.26 1.16
C SER A 84 -8.93 10.50 -0.03
N GLN A 85 -8.12 11.14 -0.88
CA GLN A 85 -7.50 10.46 -2.03
C GLN A 85 -6.70 9.22 -1.61
N TYR A 86 -6.05 9.26 -0.43
CA TYR A 86 -5.26 8.15 0.07
C TYR A 86 -6.14 6.99 0.53
N GLU A 87 -7.30 7.29 1.13
CA GLU A 87 -8.30 6.28 1.48
C GLU A 87 -8.91 5.64 0.22
N GLU A 88 -9.20 6.42 -0.81
CA GLU A 88 -9.71 5.92 -2.09
C GLU A 88 -8.72 4.92 -2.74
N TRP A 89 -7.43 5.25 -2.74
CA TRP A 89 -6.38 4.33 -3.20
C TRP A 89 -6.29 3.07 -2.34
N TYR A 90 -6.34 3.22 -1.01
CA TYR A 90 -6.34 2.09 -0.09
C TYR A 90 -7.49 1.12 -0.36
N GLN A 91 -8.72 1.64 -0.53
CA GLN A 91 -9.90 0.83 -0.84
C GLN A 91 -9.75 0.12 -2.19
N LYS A 92 -9.31 0.84 -3.23
CA LYS A 92 -9.06 0.27 -4.57
C LYS A 92 -8.07 -0.89 -4.54
N TRP A 93 -6.99 -0.76 -3.77
CA TRP A 93 -6.00 -1.83 -3.62
C TRP A 93 -6.50 -3.00 -2.78
N TRP A 94 -7.38 -2.74 -1.81
CA TRP A 94 -8.06 -3.80 -1.08
C TRP A 94 -8.93 -4.65 -2.01
N ASP A 95 -9.74 -4.01 -2.85
CA ASP A 95 -10.59 -4.71 -3.83
C ASP A 95 -9.73 -5.57 -4.78
N TYR A 96 -8.60 -5.04 -5.23
CA TYR A 96 -7.63 -5.80 -6.02
C TYR A 96 -7.07 -7.01 -5.25
N CYS A 97 -6.66 -6.83 -4.00
CA CYS A 97 -6.12 -7.90 -3.16
C CYS A 97 -7.15 -9.02 -2.92
N ILE A 98 -8.41 -8.67 -2.65
CA ILE A 98 -9.51 -9.65 -2.51
C ILE A 98 -9.68 -10.44 -3.80
N LYS A 99 -9.67 -9.75 -4.94
CA LYS A 99 -9.95 -10.36 -6.23
C LYS A 99 -8.82 -11.25 -6.75
N TYR A 100 -7.56 -10.89 -6.48
CA TYR A 100 -6.41 -11.51 -7.15
C TYR A 100 -5.38 -12.15 -6.23
N LEU A 101 -5.25 -11.73 -4.96
CA LEU A 101 -4.12 -12.13 -4.11
C LEU A 101 -4.51 -12.95 -2.87
N MET A 102 -5.74 -12.81 -2.38
CA MET A 102 -6.22 -13.59 -1.25
C MET A 102 -6.72 -14.96 -1.72
N ASP A 103 -6.00 -15.99 -1.28
CA ASP A 103 -6.41 -17.38 -1.46
C ASP A 103 -7.24 -17.82 -0.25
N TYR A 104 -8.53 -18.01 -0.48
CA TYR A 104 -9.48 -18.48 0.53
C TYR A 104 -9.64 -20.01 0.51
N GLU A 105 -8.98 -20.72 -0.41
CA GLU A 105 -9.03 -22.18 -0.46
C GLU A 105 -8.12 -22.79 0.62
N MET A 106 -8.75 -23.43 1.61
CA MET A 106 -8.04 -24.16 2.66
C MET A 106 -7.58 -25.52 2.12
N VAL A 107 -6.36 -25.60 1.61
CA VAL A 107 -5.73 -26.89 1.27
C VAL A 107 -5.24 -27.58 2.56
N PRO A 108 -5.59 -28.87 2.82
CA PRO A 108 -5.06 -29.61 3.95
C PRO A 108 -3.52 -29.67 3.86
N GLY A 109 -2.82 -29.12 4.85
CA GLY A 109 -1.34 -29.09 4.89
C GLY A 109 -0.71 -27.71 4.87
N GLY A 110 -1.50 -26.63 4.75
CA GLY A 110 -1.14 -25.28 5.19
C GLY A 110 0.24 -24.79 4.75
N LYS A 111 0.41 -24.52 3.45
CA LYS A 111 1.39 -23.58 2.87
C LYS A 111 1.20 -23.53 1.36
N SER A 112 0.72 -22.41 0.86
CA SER A 112 0.77 -22.07 -0.56
C SER A 112 0.97 -20.57 -0.67
N TRP A 113 2.22 -20.14 -0.55
CA TRP A 113 2.61 -18.74 -0.74
C TRP A 113 3.78 -18.68 -1.71
N THR A 114 3.46 -18.62 -3.02
CA THR A 114 4.39 -18.28 -4.10
C THR A 114 3.60 -17.72 -5.30
N PRO A 115 4.24 -16.92 -6.19
CA PRO A 115 3.59 -15.87 -6.97
C PRO A 115 2.64 -16.41 -8.05
N ILE A 116 1.60 -15.62 -8.35
CA ILE A 116 0.70 -15.85 -9.48
C ILE A 116 1.44 -15.43 -10.75
N THR A 117 2.29 -16.31 -11.27
CA THR A 117 2.67 -16.32 -12.68
C THR A 117 1.74 -17.29 -13.40
N LYS A 118 0.84 -16.75 -14.22
CA LYS A 118 0.33 -17.44 -15.40
C LYS A 118 0.96 -16.79 -16.63
#